data_AF-A0A519W012-F1
#
_entry.id   AF-A0A519W012-F1
#
_cell.length_a   1.000
_cell.length_b   1.000
_cell.length_c   1.000
_cell.angle_alpha   90.00
_cell.angle_beta   90.00
_cell.angle_gamma   90.00
#
_symmetry.space_group_name_H-M   'P 1'
#
loop_
_entity.id
_entity.type
_entity.pdbx_description
1 polymer ?
#
loop_
_entity_poly.entity_id
_entity_poly.type
_entity_poly.pdbx_seq_one_letter_code
_entity_poly.pdbx_strand_id
1 'polypeptide(L)'
;MEKETGHLRHIKLPFEDGLLSALLKALPQRSITSLIVEGGASLLSSFIREGLWDEARVFITPNLLQNGIPSPLLTHADHIFTTQIDSDSLSFYTNHNRPYPFVSG
;
A
#
# COMPACT_ATOMS: atom_id res chain seq x y z
N MET A 1 -21.57 -8.64 11.41
CA MET A 1 -21.43 -8.27 12.83
C MET A 1 -19.95 -8.10 13.08
N GLU A 2 -19.54 -6.96 13.62
CA GLU A 2 -18.14 -6.75 13.98
C GLU A 2 -17.79 -7.64 15.17
N LYS A 3 -16.56 -8.15 15.19
CA LYS A 3 -16.05 -8.95 16.30
C LYS A 3 -14.75 -8.33 16.79
N GLU A 4 -14.64 -8.13 18.09
CA GLU A 4 -13.45 -7.61 18.74
C GLU A 4 -12.77 -8.71 19.54
N THR A 5 -11.44 -8.80 19.47
CA THR A 5 -10.62 -9.75 20.22
C THR A 5 -9.29 -9.08 20.56
N GLY A 6 -9.19 -8.53 21.77
CA GLY A 6 -8.03 -7.71 22.17
C GLY A 6 -7.92 -6.46 21.30
N HIS A 7 -6.79 -6.28 20.63
CA HIS A 7 -6.55 -5.16 19.70
C HIS A 7 -7.01 -5.45 18.25
N LEU A 8 -7.62 -6.60 18.01
CA LEU A 8 -8.08 -7.02 16.69
C LEU A 8 -9.58 -6.75 16.53
N ARG A 9 -9.95 -6.00 15.50
CA ARG A 9 -11.34 -5.78 15.08
C ARG A 9 -11.57 -6.37 13.70
N HIS A 10 -12.55 -7.26 13.61
CA HIS A 10 -12.99 -7.87 12.35
C HIS A 10 -14.19 -7.11 11.81
N ILE A 11 -14.05 -6.61 10.58
CA ILE A 11 -15.13 -5.98 9.83
C ILE A 11 -15.55 -6.87 8.66
N LYS A 12 -16.86 -6.91 8.38
CA LYS A 12 -17.39 -7.62 7.21
C LYS A 12 -17.59 -6.63 6.08
N LEU A 13 -16.93 -6.87 4.96
CA LEU A 13 -17.05 -6.09 3.74
C LEU A 13 -17.48 -6.99 2.58
N PRO A 14 -18.12 -6.44 1.53
CA PRO A 14 -18.33 -7.17 0.28
C PRO A 14 -16.96 -7.51 -0.34
N PHE A 15 -16.77 -8.77 -0.77
CA PHE A 15 -15.49 -9.27 -1.27
C PHE A 15 -15.33 -9.15 -2.80
N GLU A 16 -16.42 -8.89 -3.51
CA GLU A 16 -16.45 -8.79 -4.97
C GLU A 16 -16.10 -7.35 -5.43
N ASP A 17 -16.69 -6.92 -6.55
CA ASP A 17 -16.48 -5.58 -7.10
C ASP A 17 -16.73 -4.49 -6.04
N GLY A 18 -15.74 -3.60 -5.89
CA GLY A 18 -15.82 -2.48 -4.97
C GLY A 18 -15.33 -2.76 -3.55
N LEU A 19 -14.64 -3.88 -3.28
CA LEU A 19 -13.99 -4.13 -1.97
C LEU A 19 -13.14 -2.95 -1.50
N LEU A 20 -12.26 -2.41 -2.36
CA LEU A 20 -11.39 -1.27 -2.00
C LEU A 20 -12.20 -0.01 -1.69
N SER A 21 -13.22 0.29 -2.50
CA SER A 21 -14.13 1.42 -2.24
C SER A 21 -14.88 1.25 -0.91
N ALA A 22 -15.40 0.06 -0.63
CA ALA A 22 -16.10 -0.24 0.61
C ALA A 22 -15.17 -0.14 1.82
N LEU A 23 -13.95 -0.66 1.70
CA LEU A 23 -12.90 -0.56 2.72
C LEU A 23 -12.56 0.90 3.02
N LEU A 24 -12.20 1.69 1.99
CA LEU A 24 -11.81 3.09 2.16
C LEU A 24 -12.96 3.99 2.65
N LYS A 25 -14.23 3.61 2.41
CA LYS A 25 -15.38 4.27 3.04
C LYS A 25 -15.58 3.88 4.50
N ALA A 26 -15.22 2.65 4.88
CA ALA A 26 -15.41 2.13 6.23
C ALA A 26 -14.36 2.61 7.23
N LEU A 27 -13.10 2.83 6.80
CA LEU A 27 -12.01 3.22 7.70
C LEU A 27 -12.23 4.59 8.39
N PRO A 28 -12.64 5.67 7.69
CA PRO A 28 -12.87 6.96 8.32
C PRO A 28 -14.00 6.95 9.36
N GLN A 29 -15.04 6.14 9.15
CA GLN A 29 -16.14 5.95 10.11
C GLN A 29 -15.66 5.36 11.44
N ARG A 30 -14.46 4.78 11.46
CA ARG A 30 -13.79 4.17 12.62
C ARG A 30 -12.62 5.02 13.13
N SER A 31 -12.53 6.28 12.68
CA SER A 31 -11.42 7.19 13.00
C SER A 31 -10.04 6.66 12.56
N ILE A 32 -10.00 5.80 11.54
CA ILE A 32 -8.77 5.30 10.93
C ILE A 32 -8.50 6.15 9.67
N THR A 33 -7.40 6.90 9.69
CA THR A 33 -7.01 7.83 8.62
C THR A 33 -5.78 7.37 7.83
N SER A 34 -5.09 6.33 8.30
CA SER A 34 -3.93 5.75 7.65
C SER A 34 -4.10 4.24 7.53
N LEU A 35 -3.73 3.69 6.38
CA LEU A 35 -3.76 2.27 6.08
C LEU A 35 -2.38 1.86 5.54
N ILE A 36 -1.75 0.88 6.20
CA ILE A 36 -0.60 0.18 5.64
C ILE A 36 -1.14 -1.04 4.90
N VAL A 37 -0.77 -1.17 3.62
CA VAL A 37 -1.17 -2.29 2.77
C VAL A 37 0.04 -3.17 2.50
N GLU A 38 -0.02 -4.41 2.98
CA GLU A 38 1.00 -5.44 2.78
C GLU A 38 0.34 -6.71 2.24
N GLY A 39 0.98 -7.36 1.26
CA GLY A 39 0.46 -8.59 0.68
C GLY A 39 1.10 -8.92 -0.66
N GLY A 40 0.46 -9.83 -1.40
CA GLY A 40 0.96 -10.29 -2.69
C GLY A 40 0.75 -9.29 -3.83
N ALA A 41 1.35 -9.60 -4.98
CA ALA A 41 1.34 -8.73 -6.16
C ALA A 41 -0.08 -8.35 -6.62
N SER A 42 -1.06 -9.24 -6.51
CA SER A 42 -2.45 -8.95 -6.90
C SER A 42 -3.10 -7.86 -6.04
N LEU A 43 -2.92 -7.92 -4.72
CA LEU A 43 -3.45 -6.90 -3.78
C LEU A 43 -2.76 -5.56 -4.00
N LEU A 44 -1.44 -5.54 -4.10
CA LEU A 44 -0.70 -4.30 -4.31
C LEU A 44 -1.05 -3.68 -5.67
N SER A 45 -1.17 -4.50 -6.72
CA SER A 45 -1.55 -4.04 -8.06
C SER A 45 -2.97 -3.47 -8.11
N SER A 46 -3.92 -3.93 -7.29
CA SER A 46 -5.28 -3.35 -7.29
C SER A 46 -5.27 -1.92 -6.73
N PHE A 47 -4.58 -1.67 -5.61
CA PHE A 47 -4.40 -0.32 -5.07
C PHE A 47 -3.69 0.61 -6.06
N ILE A 48 -2.62 0.13 -6.70
CA ILE A 48 -1.85 0.93 -7.66
C ILE A 48 -2.70 1.28 -8.88
N ARG A 49 -3.39 0.29 -9.48
CA ARG A 49 -4.21 0.49 -10.68
C ARG A 49 -5.39 1.42 -10.44
N GLU A 50 -6.00 1.36 -9.26
CA GLU A 50 -7.10 2.26 -8.87
C GLU A 50 -6.61 3.63 -8.39
N GLY A 51 -5.29 3.86 -8.30
CA GLY A 51 -4.72 5.12 -7.83
C GLY A 51 -4.96 5.40 -6.35
N LEU A 52 -5.21 4.36 -5.54
CA LEU A 52 -5.64 4.44 -4.14
C LEU A 52 -4.47 4.40 -3.15
N TRP A 53 -3.31 4.90 -3.54
CA TRP A 53 -2.10 4.93 -2.70
C TRP A 53 -1.47 6.31 -2.73
N ASP A 54 -0.96 6.75 -1.58
CA ASP A 54 -0.26 8.03 -1.43
C ASP A 54 1.27 7.84 -1.41
N GLU A 55 1.72 6.77 -0.76
CA GLU A 55 3.13 6.45 -0.52
C GLU A 55 3.42 4.98 -0.81
N ALA A 56 4.60 4.70 -1.36
CA ALA A 56 5.12 3.35 -1.52
C ALA A 56 6.55 3.27 -0.96
N ARG A 57 6.78 2.25 -0.12
CA ARG A 57 8.09 1.87 0.42
C ARG A 57 8.50 0.57 -0.23
N VAL A 58 9.52 0.61 -1.09
CA VAL A 58 9.96 -0.54 -1.88
C VAL A 58 11.32 -1.00 -1.38
N PHE A 59 11.36 -2.21 -0.82
CA PHE A 59 12.60 -2.87 -0.44
C PHE A 59 13.12 -3.72 -1.60
N ILE A 60 14.41 -3.57 -1.92
CA ILE A 60 15.08 -4.29 -3.00
C ILE A 60 16.34 -4.93 -2.43
N THR A 61 16.38 -6.27 -2.49
CA THR A 61 17.54 -7.08 -2.11
C THR A 61 18.55 -7.17 -3.26
N PRO A 62 19.86 -7.33 -3.00
CA PRO A 62 20.86 -7.56 -4.04
C PRO A 62 20.70 -8.91 -4.76
N ASN A 63 19.91 -9.84 -4.20
CA ASN A 63 19.70 -11.16 -4.78
C ASN A 63 18.73 -11.09 -5.97
N LEU A 64 19.18 -11.57 -7.13
CA LEU A 64 18.35 -11.65 -8.32
C LEU A 64 17.53 -12.95 -8.34
N LEU A 65 16.21 -12.81 -8.34
CA LEU A 65 15.29 -13.92 -8.59
C LEU A 65 15.17 -14.15 -10.10
N GLN A 66 15.66 -15.30 -10.58
CA GLN A 66 15.61 -15.67 -12.00
C GLN A 66 14.19 -15.97 -12.49
N ASN A 67 13.38 -16.59 -11.62
CA ASN A 67 12.00 -16.96 -11.88
C ASN A 67 11.14 -16.53 -10.69
N GLY A 68 9.87 -16.19 -10.94
CA GLY A 68 8.95 -15.81 -9.87
C GLY A 68 7.78 -14.95 -10.37
N ILE A 69 7.11 -14.32 -9.42
CA ILE A 69 6.04 -13.36 -9.69
C ILE A 69 6.69 -11.97 -9.88
N PRO A 70 6.44 -11.28 -11.00
CA PRO A 70 6.93 -9.91 -11.19
C PRO A 70 6.44 -8.97 -10.09
N SER A 71 7.29 -8.02 -9.71
CA SER A 71 6.89 -6.93 -8.81
C SER A 71 5.75 -6.13 -9.44
N PRO A 72 4.77 -5.64 -8.65
CA PRO A 72 3.81 -4.65 -9.13
C PRO A 72 4.51 -3.44 -9.75
N LEU A 73 4.03 -2.99 -10.90
CA LEU A 73 4.51 -1.77 -11.55
C LEU A 73 3.86 -0.56 -10.88
N LEU A 74 4.65 0.26 -10.19
CA LEU A 74 4.20 1.55 -9.66
C LEU A 74 3.97 2.54 -10.82
N THR A 75 2.74 2.98 -11.02
CA THR A 75 2.36 4.01 -12.00
C THR A 75 2.15 5.35 -11.30
N HIS A 76 2.42 6.46 -11.99
CA HIS A 76 2.32 7.82 -11.42
C HIS A 76 3.18 8.00 -10.17
N ALA A 77 4.35 7.37 -10.12
CA ALA A 77 5.22 7.40 -8.95
C ALA A 77 6.36 8.41 -9.12
N ASP A 78 6.41 9.38 -8.23
CA ASP A 78 7.54 10.28 -8.06
C ASP A 78 8.51 9.64 -7.05
N HIS A 79 9.76 9.44 -7.47
CA HIS A 79 10.82 8.98 -6.57
C HIS A 79 11.25 10.14 -5.66
N ILE A 80 11.33 9.89 -4.36
CA ILE A 80 11.71 10.91 -3.38
C ILE A 80 13.13 10.67 -2.88
N PHE A 81 13.44 9.45 -2.41
CA PHE A 81 14.79 9.08 -1.99
C PHE A 81 14.99 7.57 -2.01
N THR A 82 16.26 7.16 -1.95
CA THR A 82 16.68 5.79 -1.66
C THR A 82 17.71 5.81 -0.54
N THR A 83 17.61 4.88 0.40
CA THR A 83 18.59 4.69 1.47
C THR A 83 18.92 3.20 1.62
N GLN A 84 20.11 2.92 2.15
CA GLN A 84 20.51 1.55 2.48
C GLN A 84 19.97 1.16 3.87
N ILE A 85 19.46 -0.07 3.99
CA ILE A 85 19.06 -0.71 5.25
C ILE A 85 19.62 -2.13 5.25
N ASP A 86 20.66 -2.37 6.06
CA ASP A 86 21.47 -3.60 6.01
C ASP A 86 21.92 -3.91 4.56
N SER A 87 21.64 -5.11 4.04
CA SER A 87 21.96 -5.51 2.67
C SER A 87 21.01 -4.95 1.62
N ASP A 88 19.86 -4.44 2.04
CA ASP A 88 18.78 -4.07 1.12
C ASP A 88 18.71 -2.56 0.91
N SER A 89 18.15 -2.15 -0.22
CA SER A 89 17.84 -0.75 -0.49
C SER A 89 16.36 -0.48 -0.24
N LEU A 90 16.04 0.61 0.46
CA LEU A 90 14.69 1.13 0.61
C LEU A 90 14.53 2.35 -0.30
N SER A 91 13.66 2.25 -1.28
CA SER A 91 13.22 3.36 -2.12
C SER A 91 11.86 3.86 -1.67
N PHE A 92 11.74 5.18 -1.47
CA PHE A 92 10.51 5.85 -1.12
C PHE A 92 9.95 6.59 -2.34
N TYR A 93 8.68 6.28 -2.65
CA TYR A 93 7.94 6.89 -3.75
C TYR A 93 6.64 7.50 -3.25
N THR A 94 6.16 8.47 -3.99
CA THR A 94 4.86 9.07 -3.74
C THR A 94 4.03 9.09 -5.01
N ASN A 95 2.71 8.98 -4.87
CA ASN A 95 1.83 9.10 -6.02
C ASN A 95 1.72 10.57 -6.45
N HIS A 96 2.01 10.85 -7.72
CA HIS A 96 1.92 12.18 -8.34
C HIS A 96 0.51 12.78 -8.22
N ASN A 97 -0.52 11.93 -8.26
CA ASN A 97 -1.93 12.34 -8.27
C ASN A 97 -2.53 12.50 -6.87
N ARG A 98 -1.74 12.34 -5.81
CA ARG A 98 -2.25 12.44 -4.45
C ARG A 98 -2.78 13.87 -4.16
N PRO A 99 -3.85 14.00 -3.35
CA PRO A 99 -4.43 15.30 -3.03
C PRO A 99 -3.57 16.13 -2.07
N TYR A 100 -2.65 15.51 -1.33
CA TYR A 100 -1.83 16.19 -0.31
C TYR A 100 -0.34 16.02 -0.59
N PRO A 101 0.45 17.11 -0.68
CA PRO A 101 1.86 17.02 -0.98
C PRO A 101 2.64 16.35 0.15
N PHE A 102 3.73 15.66 -0.21
CA PHE A 102 4.71 15.21 0.78
C PHE A 102 5.36 16.42 1.43
N VAL A 103 5.42 16.42 2.76
CA VAL A 103 6.19 17.39 3.53
C VAL A 103 7.37 16.64 4.12
N SER A 104 8.58 17.05 3.74
CA SER A 104 9.79 16.54 4.40
C SER A 104 9.79 17.02 5.85
N GLY A 105 9.80 16.06 6.78
CA GLY A 105 9.98 16.32 8.21
C GLY A 105 11.40 16.74 8.56
#